data_AF-A0AAV5AFT3-F1
#
_entry.id   AF-A0AAV5AFT3-F1
#
_cell.length_a   1.000
_cell.length_b   1.000
_cell.length_c   1.000
_cell.angle_alpha   90.00
_cell.angle_beta   90.00
_cell.angle_gamma   90.00
#
_symmetry.space_group_name_H-M   'P 1'
#
loop_
_entity.id
_entity.type
_entity.pdbx_description
1 polymer ?
#
loop_
_entity_poly.entity_id
_entity_poly.type
_entity_poly.pdbx_seq_one_letter_code
_entity_poly.pdbx_strand_id
1 'polypeptide(L)'
;MSIYTDEQTKYRPGFVAFPSGFMSISIEAFQPRASPNTPETISLVMHEPTSSMKHQKVVEPDVSRREHQRKIQEEGLKAELEYIRLGGRIPRKDTEAGLIQTFDLKAKLTEEERSLLHAWEEYDKAWDRLLLSVRPMKKFVFRKISFTFNEIPWPVLKQFRPAIPLTSKCQKHNNIATLLSLHDLTADNIALFLLHPLRDPNKSRKERLRNAILHYHPDKFSRFLHRVVEPDQDRVWQGIDIIIRALNQLMNG
;
A
#
# COMPACT_ATOMS: atom_id res chain seq x y z
N MET A 1 -50.44 -6.18 -22.65
CA MET A 1 -50.56 -7.57 -22.17
C MET A 1 -49.26 -8.26 -22.56
N SER A 2 -48.36 -8.77 -21.72
CA SER A 2 -48.33 -9.16 -20.31
C SER A 2 -46.83 -9.15 -19.92
N ILE A 3 -46.30 -8.31 -19.02
CA ILE A 3 -46.01 -8.51 -17.57
C ILE A 3 -45.58 -9.90 -17.06
N TYR A 4 -44.63 -9.85 -16.10
CA TYR A 4 -44.02 -10.83 -15.15
C TYR A 4 -42.63 -11.44 -15.51
N THR A 5 -41.49 -11.02 -14.90
CA THR A 5 -40.81 -11.33 -13.58
C THR A 5 -39.80 -12.50 -13.69
N ASP A 6 -38.70 -12.69 -12.94
CA ASP A 6 -37.91 -12.02 -11.88
C ASP A 6 -36.65 -12.92 -11.65
N GLU A 7 -35.77 -12.50 -10.73
CA GLU A 7 -34.75 -13.25 -9.96
C GLU A 7 -33.31 -13.26 -10.50
N GLN A 8 -32.40 -12.44 -9.94
CA GLN A 8 -31.67 -12.60 -8.66
C GLN A 8 -30.60 -13.69 -8.68
N THR A 9 -29.32 -13.29 -8.61
CA THR A 9 -28.41 -13.80 -7.57
C THR A 9 -27.19 -12.88 -7.43
N LYS A 10 -26.94 -12.51 -6.18
CA LYS A 10 -26.05 -11.47 -5.70
C LYS A 10 -24.95 -12.17 -4.91
N TYR A 11 -23.74 -12.27 -5.46
CA TYR A 11 -22.60 -12.84 -4.72
C TYR A 11 -21.93 -11.76 -3.87
N ARG A 12 -22.00 -11.92 -2.54
CA ARG A 12 -21.20 -11.19 -1.56
C ARG A 12 -20.03 -12.08 -1.11
N PRO A 13 -18.76 -11.64 -1.14
CA PRO A 13 -17.68 -12.36 -0.50
C PRO A 13 -17.67 -12.10 1.01
N GLY A 14 -17.41 -13.17 1.76
CA GLY A 14 -17.55 -13.29 3.21
C GLY A 14 -16.61 -12.41 4.03
N PHE A 15 -17.16 -11.92 5.14
CA PHE A 15 -16.42 -11.35 6.25
C PHE A 15 -15.78 -12.48 7.06
N VAL A 16 -14.45 -12.47 7.18
CA VAL A 16 -13.74 -13.20 8.21
C VAL A 16 -13.68 -12.30 9.44
N ALA A 17 -14.42 -12.67 10.48
CA ALA A 17 -14.45 -12.01 11.77
C ALA A 17 -13.18 -12.36 12.57
N PHE A 18 -12.52 -11.35 13.13
CA PHE A 18 -11.54 -11.51 14.20
C PHE A 18 -12.25 -11.35 15.56
N PRO A 19 -11.87 -12.10 16.61
CA PRO A 19 -12.55 -12.07 17.90
C PRO A 19 -12.28 -10.76 18.64
N SER A 20 -13.31 -9.95 18.80
CA SER A 20 -13.35 -8.78 19.68
C SER A 20 -13.66 -9.23 21.11
N GLY A 21 -12.62 -9.46 21.91
CA GLY A 21 -12.73 -9.58 23.36
C GLY A 21 -12.64 -8.21 24.02
N PHE A 22 -13.77 -7.54 24.23
CA PHE A 22 -13.90 -6.47 25.22
C PHE A 22 -15.22 -6.62 25.98
N MET A 23 -15.07 -6.50 27.29
CA MET A 23 -16.06 -6.71 28.32
C MET A 23 -17.26 -5.76 28.20
N SER A 24 -18.46 -6.30 28.44
CA SER A 24 -19.63 -5.52 28.83
C SER A 24 -20.18 -6.10 30.12
N ILE A 25 -19.98 -5.33 31.20
CA ILE A 25 -20.64 -5.45 32.48
C ILE A 25 -22.11 -5.08 32.26
N SER A 26 -23.02 -6.02 32.48
CA SER A 26 -24.46 -5.74 32.52
C SER A 26 -24.85 -5.40 33.96
N ILE A 27 -25.19 -4.13 34.17
CA ILE A 27 -25.97 -3.65 35.31
C ILE A 27 -27.43 -3.90 34.95
N GLU A 28 -28.11 -4.78 35.68
CA GLU A 28 -29.56 -4.91 35.57
C GLU A 28 -30.21 -4.69 36.95
N ALA A 29 -31.08 -3.70 36.97
CA ALA A 29 -31.80 -3.23 38.14
C ALA A 29 -32.93 -4.20 38.49
N PHE A 30 -33.03 -4.58 39.77
CA PHE A 30 -34.16 -5.32 40.31
C PHE A 30 -34.77 -4.54 41.47
N GLN A 31 -36.07 -4.24 41.36
CA GLN A 31 -36.90 -3.63 42.41
C GLN A 31 -38.00 -4.63 42.83
N PRO A 32 -38.60 -4.44 44.03
CA PRO A 32 -38.82 -5.53 44.99
C PRO A 32 -40.26 -6.06 45.02
N ARG A 33 -40.44 -7.28 45.56
CA ARG A 33 -41.72 -7.68 46.19
C ARG A 33 -41.54 -8.73 47.28
N ALA A 34 -42.36 -8.57 48.32
CA ALA A 34 -42.29 -9.15 49.64
C ALA A 34 -42.70 -10.64 49.77
N SER A 35 -42.02 -11.36 50.69
CA SER A 35 -42.44 -12.25 51.81
C SER A 35 -43.83 -12.95 51.82
N PRO A 36 -44.11 -13.98 52.69
CA PRO A 36 -43.30 -14.57 53.78
C PRO A 36 -43.39 -16.12 53.95
N ASN A 37 -42.78 -16.63 55.04
CA ASN A 37 -42.94 -17.91 55.78
C ASN A 37 -41.81 -18.93 55.54
N THR A 38 -41.16 -19.59 56.51
CA THR A 38 -41.11 -19.62 58.00
C THR A 38 -39.88 -20.50 58.39
N PRO A 39 -39.49 -20.65 59.68
CA PRO A 39 -38.09 -20.72 60.10
C PRO A 39 -37.60 -22.11 60.54
N GLU A 40 -36.29 -22.36 60.41
CA GLU A 40 -35.50 -23.23 61.30
C GLU A 40 -34.07 -22.64 61.34
N THR A 41 -33.67 -21.95 62.41
CA THR A 41 -32.98 -22.47 63.60
C THR A 41 -31.78 -23.35 63.23
N ILE A 42 -30.55 -22.85 63.42
CA ILE A 42 -29.38 -23.56 63.98
C ILE A 42 -28.26 -22.55 64.30
N SER A 43 -28.05 -22.40 65.61
CA SER A 43 -26.85 -22.04 66.38
C SER A 43 -25.72 -21.18 65.80
N LEU A 44 -25.67 -19.99 66.39
CA LEU A 44 -24.52 -19.23 66.89
C LEU A 44 -23.28 -20.08 67.27
N VAL A 45 -22.13 -19.84 66.62
CA VAL A 45 -20.81 -19.99 67.25
C VAL A 45 -19.98 -18.77 66.90
N MET A 46 -19.73 -17.96 67.92
CA MET A 46 -18.77 -16.87 67.88
C MET A 46 -17.36 -17.43 67.94
N HIS A 47 -16.49 -17.03 67.01
CA HIS A 47 -15.07 -16.91 67.27
C HIS A 47 -14.47 -15.81 66.39
N GLU A 48 -13.97 -14.78 67.06
CA GLU A 48 -12.95 -13.83 66.60
C GLU A 48 -11.99 -13.63 67.80
N PRO A 49 -10.82 -12.97 67.65
CA PRO A 49 -9.94 -12.87 66.48
C PRO A 49 -8.46 -13.01 66.88
N THR A 50 -7.59 -13.49 65.99
CA THR A 50 -6.14 -13.19 66.02
C THR A 50 -5.64 -13.34 64.58
N SER A 51 -5.18 -12.31 63.87
CA SER A 51 -4.03 -11.43 64.11
C SER A 51 -3.12 -11.57 62.88
N SER A 52 -2.75 -10.43 62.29
CA SER A 52 -1.62 -10.27 61.38
C SER A 52 -1.78 -10.76 59.92
N MET A 53 -2.63 -10.06 59.14
CA MET A 53 -2.37 -9.93 57.70
C MET A 53 -1.47 -8.72 57.45
N LYS A 54 -0.18 -9.01 57.19
CA LYS A 54 0.75 -8.06 56.59
C LYS A 54 0.15 -7.60 55.26
N HIS A 55 -0.19 -6.31 55.17
CA HIS A 55 -0.43 -5.64 53.90
C HIS A 55 0.87 -5.63 53.10
N GLN A 56 1.09 -6.69 52.33
CA GLN A 56 2.11 -6.71 51.29
C GLN A 56 1.53 -5.93 50.11
N LYS A 57 2.00 -4.68 49.97
CA LYS A 57 1.64 -3.75 48.92
C LYS A 57 2.08 -4.36 47.57
N VAL A 58 1.18 -5.05 46.89
CA VAL A 58 1.38 -5.53 45.51
C VAL A 58 1.32 -4.32 44.59
N VAL A 59 2.48 -3.68 44.35
CA VAL A 59 2.62 -2.53 43.43
C VAL A 59 3.18 -2.96 42.06
N GLU A 60 3.42 -4.25 41.83
CA GLU A 60 4.02 -4.75 40.56
C GLU A 60 3.11 -5.27 39.43
N PRO A 61 1.76 -5.06 39.37
CA PRO A 61 0.99 -5.47 38.19
C PRO A 61 0.95 -4.42 37.05
N ASP A 62 1.22 -3.14 37.34
CA ASP A 62 1.04 -2.06 36.35
C ASP A 62 2.21 -1.96 35.35
N VAL A 63 3.46 -2.16 35.82
CA VAL A 63 4.64 -2.15 34.93
C VAL A 63 4.58 -3.32 33.94
N SER A 64 4.29 -4.53 34.42
CA SER A 64 4.15 -5.74 33.60
C SER A 64 3.02 -5.62 32.55
N ARG A 65 1.89 -5.00 32.91
CA ARG A 65 0.79 -4.75 31.97
C ARG A 65 1.19 -3.76 30.87
N ARG A 66 1.88 -2.68 31.24
CA ARG A 66 2.37 -1.67 30.27
C ARG A 66 3.40 -2.26 29.32
N GLU A 67 4.34 -3.06 29.82
CA GLU A 67 5.34 -3.73 28.99
C GLU A 67 4.71 -4.74 28.03
N HIS A 68 3.76 -5.55 28.51
CA HIS A 68 3.03 -6.48 27.65
C HIS A 68 2.26 -5.74 26.54
N GLN A 69 1.61 -4.62 26.88
CA GLN A 69 0.88 -3.81 25.92
C GLN A 69 1.79 -3.12 24.91
N ARG A 70 2.98 -2.66 25.33
CA ARG A 70 4.03 -2.16 24.42
C ARG A 70 4.50 -3.26 23.47
N LYS A 71 4.74 -4.47 23.96
CA LYS A 71 5.18 -5.60 23.12
C LYS A 71 4.13 -5.95 22.07
N ILE A 72 2.85 -6.00 22.44
CA ILE A 72 1.74 -6.21 21.50
C ILE A 72 1.71 -5.10 20.43
N GLN A 73 1.89 -3.83 20.82
CA GLN A 73 1.93 -2.71 19.88
C GLN A 73 3.12 -2.79 18.93
N GLU A 74 4.31 -3.12 19.42
CA GLU A 74 5.52 -3.29 18.62
C GLU A 74 5.38 -4.46 17.63
N GLU A 75 4.85 -5.60 18.07
CA GLU A 75 4.54 -6.75 17.22
C GLU A 75 3.50 -6.40 16.15
N GLY A 76 2.48 -5.62 16.51
CA GLY A 76 1.48 -5.10 15.56
C GLY A 76 2.08 -4.20 14.50
N LEU A 77 2.96 -3.25 14.88
CA LEU A 77 3.66 -2.38 13.93
C LEU A 77 4.60 -3.17 13.02
N LYS A 78 5.27 -4.21 13.57
CA LYS A 78 6.13 -5.09 12.79
C LYS A 78 5.34 -5.89 11.76
N ALA A 79 4.19 -6.44 12.16
CA ALA A 79 3.28 -7.14 11.25
C ALA A 79 2.74 -6.22 10.15
N GLU A 80 2.40 -4.96 10.49
CA GLU A 80 1.92 -3.97 9.53
C GLU A 80 3.02 -3.57 8.53
N LEU A 81 4.26 -3.41 9.00
CA LEU A 81 5.40 -3.13 8.13
C LEU A 81 5.72 -4.31 7.20
N GLU A 82 5.69 -5.54 7.71
CA GLU A 82 5.83 -6.74 6.87
C GLU A 82 4.70 -6.86 5.84
N TYR A 83 3.47 -6.51 6.21
CA TYR A 83 2.37 -6.41 5.28
C TYR A 83 2.67 -5.43 4.14
N ILE A 84 3.23 -4.25 4.44
CA ILE A 84 3.69 -3.29 3.42
C ILE A 84 4.79 -3.90 2.54
N ARG A 85 5.77 -4.61 3.12
CA ARG A 85 6.87 -5.24 2.37
C ARG A 85 6.41 -6.29 1.37
N LEU A 86 5.41 -7.07 1.76
CA LEU A 86 4.70 -8.01 0.88
C LEU A 86 3.80 -7.28 -0.14
N GLY A 87 3.79 -5.95 -0.07
CA GLY A 87 3.17 -5.02 -0.99
C GLY A 87 1.91 -4.38 -0.46
N GLY A 88 1.34 -4.88 0.63
CA GLY A 88 0.04 -4.49 1.18
C GLY A 88 -0.18 -2.98 1.21
N ARG A 89 -1.36 -2.53 0.75
CA ARG A 89 -1.77 -1.14 0.87
C ARG A 89 -2.39 -0.92 2.24
N ILE A 90 -1.83 0.01 3.02
CA ILE A 90 -2.52 0.51 4.21
C ILE A 90 -3.73 1.30 3.72
N PRO A 91 -4.96 0.97 4.19
CA PRO A 91 -6.13 1.78 3.89
C PRO A 91 -5.84 3.24 4.24
N ARG A 92 -6.11 4.15 3.31
CA ARG A 92 -6.04 5.58 3.59
C ARG A 92 -7.12 5.85 4.63
N LYS A 93 -6.74 5.89 5.89
CA LYS A 93 -7.61 6.35 6.96
C LYS A 93 -7.63 7.87 6.84
N ASP A 94 -8.81 8.43 6.58
CA ASP A 94 -8.99 9.88 6.45
C ASP A 94 -8.80 10.62 7.80
N THR A 95 -8.57 9.87 8.89
CA THR A 95 -8.24 10.41 10.20
C THR A 95 -6.77 10.82 10.30
N GLU A 96 -6.51 11.92 11.00
CA GLU A 96 -5.16 12.42 11.27
C GLU A 96 -4.24 11.34 11.87
N ALA A 97 -4.76 10.58 12.83
CA ALA A 97 -4.05 9.44 13.43
C ALA A 97 -3.67 8.35 12.41
N GLY A 98 -4.52 8.12 11.40
CA GLY A 98 -4.25 7.20 10.31
C GLY A 98 -3.16 7.69 9.35
N LEU A 99 -3.16 8.99 9.05
CA LEU A 99 -2.10 9.62 8.26
C LEU A 99 -0.73 9.52 8.97
N ILE A 100 -0.68 9.84 10.27
CA ILE A 100 0.55 9.75 11.08
C ILE A 100 1.09 8.31 11.10
N GLN A 101 0.22 7.33 11.32
CA GLN A 101 0.59 5.90 11.29
C GLN A 101 1.22 5.49 9.94
N THR A 102 0.61 5.88 8.82
CA THR A 102 1.18 5.56 7.49
C THR A 102 2.52 6.25 7.22
N PHE A 103 2.71 7.47 7.73
CA PHE A 103 3.96 8.20 7.61
C PHE A 103 5.07 7.53 8.43
N ASP A 104 4.79 7.16 9.68
CA ASP A 104 5.74 6.46 10.56
C ASP A 104 6.15 5.09 10.02
N LEU A 105 5.21 4.36 9.42
CA LEU A 105 5.51 3.05 8.80
C LEU A 105 6.39 3.20 7.55
N LYS A 106 6.12 4.20 6.70
CA LYS A 106 7.00 4.53 5.57
C LYS A 106 8.38 5.02 6.04
N ALA A 107 8.44 5.72 7.18
CA ALA A 107 9.69 6.09 7.84
C ALA A 107 10.44 4.91 8.47
N LYS A 108 9.86 3.70 8.53
CA LYS A 108 10.55 2.48 8.94
C LYS A 108 10.97 1.60 7.75
N LEU A 109 10.53 1.92 6.53
CA LEU A 109 11.08 1.30 5.32
C LEU A 109 12.56 1.66 5.18
N THR A 110 13.31 0.73 4.62
CA THR A 110 14.70 0.96 4.21
C THR A 110 14.77 2.08 3.17
N GLU A 111 15.92 2.74 3.08
CA GLU A 111 16.12 3.81 2.09
C GLU A 111 15.93 3.30 0.65
N GLU A 112 16.29 2.04 0.40
CA GLU A 112 16.06 1.38 -0.89
C GLU A 112 14.56 1.25 -1.21
N GLU A 113 13.76 0.75 -0.25
CA GLU A 113 12.31 0.61 -0.42
C GLU A 113 11.62 1.97 -0.63
N ARG A 114 12.06 3.02 0.07
CA ARG A 114 11.55 4.39 -0.16
C ARG A 114 11.91 4.91 -1.55
N SER A 115 13.16 4.69 -1.97
CA SER A 115 13.62 5.06 -3.31
C SER A 115 12.83 4.36 -4.41
N LEU A 116 12.45 3.09 -4.20
CA LEU A 116 11.58 2.34 -5.12
C LEU A 116 10.17 2.93 -5.19
N LEU A 117 9.56 3.26 -4.05
CA LEU A 117 8.24 3.88 -4.01
C LEU A 117 8.23 5.23 -4.72
N HIS A 118 9.25 6.06 -4.47
CA HIS A 118 9.43 7.33 -5.18
C HIS A 118 9.56 7.11 -6.70
N ALA A 119 10.34 6.12 -7.11
CA ALA A 119 10.51 5.79 -8.52
C ALA A 119 9.19 5.43 -9.21
N TRP A 120 8.29 4.70 -8.55
CA TRP A 120 6.95 4.44 -9.10
C TRP A 120 6.05 5.66 -9.13
N GLU A 121 6.12 6.51 -8.11
CA GLU A 121 5.32 7.74 -8.10
C GLU A 121 5.70 8.65 -9.28
N GLU A 122 6.99 8.79 -9.56
CA GLU A 122 7.46 9.54 -10.73
C GLU A 122 7.11 8.87 -12.06
N TYR A 123 7.13 7.54 -12.12
CA TYR A 123 6.64 6.79 -13.28
C TYR A 123 5.15 7.06 -13.56
N ASP A 124 4.31 7.02 -12.54
CA ASP A 124 2.87 7.28 -12.68
C ASP A 124 2.61 8.75 -13.09
N LYS A 125 3.33 9.72 -12.51
CA LYS A 125 3.28 11.14 -12.92
C LYS A 125 3.72 11.34 -14.37
N ALA A 126 4.76 10.63 -14.82
CA ALA A 126 5.23 10.70 -16.19
C ALA A 126 4.20 10.12 -17.18
N TRP A 127 3.49 9.05 -16.79
CA TRP A 127 2.33 8.55 -17.53
C TRP A 127 1.20 9.57 -17.62
N ASP A 128 0.83 10.19 -16.51
CA ASP A 128 -0.20 11.23 -16.50
C ASP A 128 0.17 12.39 -17.43
N ARG A 129 1.43 12.84 -17.39
CA ARG A 129 1.94 13.89 -18.29
C ARG A 129 1.80 13.50 -19.76
N LEU A 130 2.18 12.27 -20.12
CA LEU A 130 2.07 11.76 -21.49
C LEU A 130 0.60 11.67 -21.92
N LEU A 131 -0.27 11.12 -21.08
CA LEU A 131 -1.70 10.96 -21.38
C LEU A 131 -2.42 12.30 -21.51
N LEU A 132 -2.11 13.28 -20.65
CA LEU A 132 -2.67 14.63 -20.71
C LEU A 132 -2.26 15.36 -21.99
N SER A 133 -1.10 15.05 -22.57
CA SER A 133 -0.62 15.69 -23.81
C SER A 133 -1.43 15.35 -25.06
N VAL A 134 -2.16 14.22 -25.07
CA VAL A 134 -2.96 13.76 -26.22
C VAL A 134 -4.45 14.10 -26.08
N ARG A 135 -4.90 14.53 -24.88
CA ARG A 135 -6.30 14.91 -24.71
C ARG A 135 -6.63 16.15 -25.53
N PRO A 136 -7.69 16.12 -26.37
CA PRO A 136 -8.16 17.32 -27.05
C PRO A 136 -8.75 18.28 -26.02
N MET A 137 -7.96 19.24 -25.55
CA MET A 137 -8.45 20.28 -24.65
C MET A 137 -9.14 21.38 -25.45
N LYS A 138 -10.33 21.77 -24.98
CA LYS A 138 -11.06 22.92 -25.52
C LYS A 138 -10.34 24.21 -25.09
N LYS A 139 -9.93 25.02 -26.08
CA LYS A 139 -9.62 26.47 -25.98
C LYS A 139 -8.36 26.96 -25.24
N PHE A 140 -7.48 26.14 -24.68
CA PHE A 140 -6.22 26.65 -24.10
C PHE A 140 -5.03 26.48 -25.05
N VAL A 141 -4.36 27.59 -25.35
CA VAL A 141 -3.09 27.66 -26.10
C VAL A 141 -2.01 27.03 -25.24
N PHE A 142 -1.87 25.71 -25.27
CA PHE A 142 -0.67 25.08 -24.73
C PHE A 142 0.47 25.20 -25.75
N ARG A 143 1.64 25.62 -25.25
CA ARG A 143 2.92 25.40 -25.92
C ARG A 143 2.96 23.94 -26.40
N LYS A 144 3.42 23.71 -27.63
CA LYS A 144 3.63 22.37 -28.17
C LYS A 144 4.54 21.59 -27.20
N ILE A 145 3.95 20.71 -26.39
CA ILE A 145 4.72 19.84 -25.50
C ILE A 145 5.37 18.79 -26.40
N SER A 146 6.70 18.80 -26.44
CA SER A 146 7.50 17.78 -27.10
C SER A 146 8.15 16.88 -26.07
N PHE A 147 8.15 15.57 -26.32
CA PHE A 147 8.80 14.57 -25.49
C PHE A 147 10.10 14.07 -26.14
N THR A 148 11.11 13.82 -25.33
CA THR A 148 12.31 13.07 -25.71
C THR A 148 12.19 11.60 -25.31
N PHE A 149 13.09 10.75 -25.79
CA PHE A 149 13.12 9.33 -25.42
C PHE A 149 13.15 9.12 -23.90
N ASN A 150 13.88 9.95 -23.16
CA ASN A 150 14.04 9.84 -21.70
C ASN A 150 12.82 10.33 -20.90
N GLU A 151 11.88 11.03 -21.53
CA GLU A 151 10.66 11.51 -20.88
C GLU A 151 9.49 10.52 -21.06
N ILE A 152 9.62 9.55 -21.96
CA ILE A 152 8.66 8.45 -22.08
C ILE A 152 8.80 7.57 -20.83
N PRO A 153 7.71 7.27 -20.12
CA PRO A 153 7.78 6.53 -18.87
C PRO A 153 8.04 5.04 -19.11
N TRP A 154 9.30 4.66 -19.26
CA TRP A 154 9.70 3.28 -19.48
C TRP A 154 9.67 2.48 -18.16
N PRO A 155 9.38 1.18 -18.19
CA PRO A 155 9.21 0.41 -16.97
C PRO A 155 10.57 -0.06 -16.42
N VAL A 156 11.47 0.89 -16.11
CA VAL A 156 12.83 0.62 -15.63
C VAL A 156 13.18 1.57 -14.49
N LEU A 157 13.67 1.02 -13.38
CA LEU A 157 14.02 1.79 -12.17
C LEU A 157 15.03 2.90 -12.42
N LYS A 158 16.01 2.66 -13.30
CA LYS A 158 17.09 3.60 -13.63
C LYS A 158 16.59 4.99 -14.04
N GLN A 159 15.41 5.06 -14.67
CA GLN A 159 14.85 6.33 -15.12
C GLN A 159 14.35 7.22 -13.97
N PHE A 160 13.85 6.62 -12.89
CA PHE A 160 13.14 7.34 -11.83
C PHE A 160 13.83 7.31 -10.47
N ARG A 161 14.97 6.62 -10.38
CA ARG A 161 15.77 6.62 -9.17
C ARG A 161 16.42 8.01 -9.01
N PRO A 162 16.30 8.66 -7.84
CA PRO A 162 17.04 9.88 -7.60
C PRO A 162 18.53 9.60 -7.81
N ALA A 163 19.20 10.47 -8.56
CA ALA A 163 20.64 10.36 -8.75
C ALA A 163 21.28 10.38 -7.36
N ILE A 164 21.96 9.29 -6.99
CA ILE A 164 22.77 9.28 -5.77
C ILE A 164 23.78 10.41 -5.97
N PRO A 165 23.82 11.43 -5.09
CA PRO A 165 24.86 12.43 -5.19
C PRO A 165 26.18 11.69 -5.00
N LEU A 166 26.93 11.54 -6.10
CA LEU A 166 28.32 11.11 -6.05
C LEU A 166 28.99 12.02 -5.01
N THR A 167 29.40 11.44 -3.89
CA THR A 167 30.08 12.13 -2.80
C THR A 167 31.50 12.48 -3.25
N SER A 168 31.58 13.32 -4.27
CA SER A 168 32.80 13.83 -4.86
C SER A 168 32.57 15.32 -4.98
N LYS A 169 33.33 16.10 -4.20
CA LYS A 169 33.32 17.58 -4.19
C LYS A 169 33.83 18.17 -5.52
N CYS A 170 33.49 17.60 -6.67
CA CYS A 170 33.85 18.09 -7.98
C CYS A 170 32.80 17.60 -8.97
N GLN A 171 31.67 18.30 -9.11
CA GLN A 171 31.13 18.72 -10.41
C GLN A 171 29.72 19.29 -10.24
N LYS A 172 29.67 20.62 -10.30
CA LYS A 172 28.52 21.35 -10.83
C LYS A 172 28.47 21.12 -12.35
N HIS A 173 28.13 19.92 -12.79
CA HIS A 173 27.76 19.67 -14.18
C HIS A 173 26.65 18.62 -14.18
N ASN A 174 25.42 19.10 -14.34
CA ASN A 174 24.22 18.48 -14.89
C ASN A 174 23.91 17.01 -14.54
N ASN A 175 22.63 16.75 -14.20
CA ASN A 175 21.98 15.43 -14.06
C ASN A 175 22.16 14.50 -15.30
N ILE A 176 23.38 14.06 -15.61
CA ILE A 176 23.72 13.23 -16.79
C ILE A 176 23.80 11.73 -16.41
N ALA A 177 23.89 11.40 -15.13
CA ALA A 177 24.12 10.04 -14.65
C ALA A 177 22.92 9.06 -14.82
N THR A 178 21.75 9.54 -15.27
CA THR A 178 20.53 8.72 -15.44
C THR A 178 19.90 8.84 -16.83
N LEU A 179 20.71 9.04 -17.88
CA LEU A 179 20.22 8.86 -19.25
C LEU A 179 19.93 7.38 -19.51
N LEU A 180 18.69 7.08 -19.89
CA LEU A 180 18.25 5.74 -20.23
C LEU A 180 18.65 5.43 -21.69
N SER A 181 19.19 4.25 -21.91
CA SER A 181 19.51 3.72 -23.24
C SER A 181 18.59 2.55 -23.58
N LEU A 182 18.47 2.23 -24.87
CA LEU A 182 17.72 1.06 -25.34
C LEU A 182 18.25 -0.25 -24.72
N HIS A 183 19.55 -0.32 -24.42
CA HIS A 183 20.16 -1.47 -23.75
C HIS A 183 19.68 -1.68 -22.31
N ASP A 184 19.14 -0.65 -21.67
CA ASP A 184 18.60 -0.76 -20.31
C ASP A 184 17.19 -1.40 -20.31
N LEU A 185 16.51 -1.49 -21.46
CA LEU A 185 15.18 -2.07 -21.61
C LEU A 185 15.23 -3.61 -21.68
N THR A 186 15.92 -4.26 -20.75
CA THR A 186 16.00 -5.73 -20.69
C THR A 186 14.78 -6.34 -20.03
N ALA A 187 14.47 -7.61 -20.35
CA ALA A 187 13.37 -8.33 -19.72
C ALA A 187 13.50 -8.40 -18.19
N ASP A 188 14.72 -8.55 -17.68
CA ASP A 188 15.00 -8.58 -16.24
C ASP A 188 14.72 -7.24 -15.58
N ASN A 189 15.18 -6.12 -16.17
CA ASN A 189 14.93 -4.79 -15.63
C ASN A 189 13.43 -4.45 -15.62
N ILE A 190 12.73 -4.84 -16.69
CA ILE A 190 11.28 -4.68 -16.82
C ILE A 190 10.54 -5.54 -15.78
N ALA A 191 10.95 -6.80 -15.61
CA ALA A 191 10.38 -7.70 -14.62
C ALA A 191 10.57 -7.18 -13.19
N LEU A 192 11.80 -6.76 -12.85
CA LEU A 192 12.14 -6.19 -11.55
C LEU A 192 11.25 -4.97 -11.24
N PHE A 193 11.00 -4.11 -12.23
CA PHE A 193 10.18 -2.91 -12.04
C PHE A 193 8.68 -3.19 -11.93
N LEU A 194 8.13 -4.04 -12.81
CA LEU A 194 6.68 -4.30 -12.90
C LEU A 194 6.20 -5.31 -11.86
N LEU A 195 7.03 -6.30 -11.52
CA LEU A 195 6.65 -7.43 -10.67
C LEU A 195 7.07 -7.26 -9.21
N HIS A 196 7.72 -6.14 -8.86
CA HIS A 196 8.10 -5.87 -7.48
C HIS A 196 6.90 -5.96 -6.52
N PRO A 197 7.01 -6.65 -5.38
CA PRO A 197 5.90 -6.81 -4.43
C PRO A 197 5.26 -5.48 -3.99
N LEU A 198 6.09 -4.50 -3.64
CA LEU A 198 5.70 -3.17 -3.15
C LEU A 198 4.77 -2.34 -4.06
N ARG A 199 4.70 -2.61 -5.38
CA ARG A 199 3.97 -1.74 -6.31
C ARG A 199 2.45 -1.92 -6.27
N ASP A 200 2.02 -3.17 -6.40
CA ASP A 200 0.62 -3.54 -6.65
C ASP A 200 0.30 -4.91 -6.03
N PRO A 201 0.32 -5.05 -4.69
CA PRO A 201 0.15 -6.34 -3.99
C PRO A 201 -1.10 -7.11 -4.42
N ASN A 202 -2.18 -6.37 -4.67
CA ASN A 202 -3.51 -6.90 -4.89
C ASN A 202 -3.68 -7.41 -6.33
N LYS A 203 -2.73 -7.08 -7.23
CA LYS A 203 -2.76 -7.52 -8.62
C LYS A 203 -1.87 -8.73 -8.79
N SER A 204 -2.42 -9.76 -9.41
CA SER A 204 -1.65 -10.95 -9.78
C SER A 204 -0.53 -10.59 -10.76
N ARG A 205 0.55 -11.40 -10.79
CA ARG A 205 1.64 -11.27 -11.79
C ARG A 205 1.09 -11.10 -13.20
N LYS A 206 0.16 -11.96 -13.60
CA LYS A 206 -0.47 -11.95 -14.94
C LYS A 206 -1.24 -10.66 -15.22
N GLU A 207 -1.96 -10.14 -14.23
CA GLU A 207 -2.70 -8.88 -14.35
C GLU A 207 -1.78 -7.68 -14.51
N ARG A 208 -0.68 -7.61 -13.75
CA ARG A 208 0.33 -6.55 -13.88
C ARG A 208 0.94 -6.53 -15.28
N LEU A 209 1.30 -7.70 -15.81
CA LEU A 209 1.85 -7.82 -17.17
C LEU A 209 0.83 -7.44 -18.25
N ARG A 210 -0.43 -7.89 -18.15
CA ARG A 210 -1.49 -7.48 -19.09
C ARG A 210 -1.70 -5.97 -19.08
N ASN A 211 -1.75 -5.37 -17.90
CA ASN A 211 -1.88 -3.92 -17.77
C ASN A 211 -0.68 -3.19 -18.39
N ALA A 212 0.54 -3.72 -18.26
CA ALA A 212 1.71 -3.17 -18.92
C ALA A 212 1.59 -3.26 -20.45
N ILE A 213 1.18 -4.42 -21.01
CA ILE A 213 0.96 -4.56 -22.46
C ILE A 213 -0.05 -3.53 -22.98
N LEU A 214 -1.14 -3.28 -22.24
CA LEU A 214 -2.13 -2.26 -22.60
C LEU A 214 -1.57 -0.84 -22.57
N HIS A 215 -0.57 -0.56 -21.73
CA HIS A 215 0.11 0.74 -21.71
C HIS A 215 1.07 0.88 -22.88
N TYR A 216 1.86 -0.15 -23.19
CA TYR A 216 2.89 -0.13 -24.23
C TYR A 216 2.41 -0.61 -25.61
N HIS A 217 1.10 -0.70 -25.83
CA HIS A 217 0.58 -1.12 -27.14
C HIS A 217 0.96 -0.12 -28.26
N PRO A 218 1.40 -0.59 -29.43
CA PRO A 218 1.89 0.28 -30.50
C PRO A 218 0.80 1.24 -31.02
N ASP A 219 -0.47 0.81 -31.07
CA ASP A 219 -1.60 1.69 -31.44
C ASP A 219 -1.78 2.88 -30.48
N LYS A 220 -1.45 2.72 -29.20
CA LYS A 220 -1.54 3.83 -28.26
C LYS A 220 -0.39 4.81 -28.49
N PHE A 221 0.81 4.28 -28.73
CA PHE A 221 2.01 5.08 -28.95
C PHE A 221 2.05 5.78 -30.30
N SER A 222 1.40 5.26 -31.34
CA SER A 222 1.23 5.99 -32.61
C SER A 222 0.62 7.37 -32.39
N ARG A 223 -0.27 7.50 -31.40
CA ARG A 223 -0.89 8.77 -30.99
C ARG A 223 0.05 9.67 -30.20
N PHE A 224 1.12 9.16 -29.60
CA PHE A 224 2.10 9.97 -28.87
C PHE A 224 3.25 10.44 -29.76
N LEU A 225 3.57 9.74 -30.85
CA LEU A 225 4.76 10.00 -31.66
C LEU A 225 4.82 11.41 -32.25
N HIS A 226 3.69 11.98 -32.65
CA HIS A 226 3.66 13.37 -33.14
C HIS A 226 4.03 14.41 -32.07
N ARG A 227 4.07 13.99 -30.79
CA ARG A 227 4.59 14.77 -29.66
C ARG A 227 6.03 14.43 -29.34
N VAL A 228 6.60 13.34 -29.85
CA VAL A 228 8.01 13.01 -29.66
C VAL A 228 8.85 13.78 -30.66
N VAL A 229 10.00 14.29 -30.22
CA VAL A 229 10.97 14.93 -31.12
C VAL A 229 11.40 13.94 -32.21
N GLU A 230 11.42 14.40 -33.46
CA GLU A 230 11.74 13.58 -34.64
C GLU A 230 12.96 12.66 -34.46
N PRO A 231 14.13 13.11 -33.95
CA PRO A 231 15.29 12.23 -33.81
C PRO A 231 15.12 11.09 -32.80
N ASP A 232 14.15 11.18 -31.89
CA ASP A 232 13.90 10.13 -30.89
C ASP A 232 12.72 9.22 -31.28
N GLN A 233 11.96 9.53 -32.34
CA GLN A 233 10.79 8.73 -32.74
C GLN A 233 11.16 7.27 -33.04
N ASP A 234 12.24 7.05 -33.78
CA ASP A 234 12.73 5.71 -34.09
C ASP A 234 13.19 4.95 -32.83
N ARG A 235 13.83 5.66 -31.89
CA ARG A 235 14.24 5.07 -30.60
C ARG A 235 13.03 4.69 -29.76
N VAL A 236 11.99 5.52 -29.74
CA VAL A 236 10.75 5.23 -29.03
C VAL A 236 10.08 3.98 -29.62
N TRP A 237 10.00 3.88 -30.95
CA TRP A 237 9.47 2.67 -31.62
C TRP A 237 10.25 1.41 -31.25
N GLN A 238 11.58 1.47 -31.34
CA GLN A 238 12.45 0.35 -30.96
C GLN A 238 12.25 -0.02 -29.48
N GLY A 239 12.15 0.97 -28.58
CA GLY A 239 11.91 0.75 -27.16
C GLY A 239 10.58 0.04 -26.89
N ILE A 240 9.50 0.46 -27.56
CA ILE A 240 8.19 -0.18 -27.46
C ILE A 240 8.26 -1.65 -27.90
N ASP A 241 8.88 -1.92 -29.05
CA ASP A 241 9.01 -3.25 -29.61
C ASP A 241 9.82 -4.19 -28.70
N ILE A 242 10.92 -3.68 -28.10
CA ILE A 242 11.68 -4.40 -27.07
C ILE A 242 10.81 -4.73 -25.86
N ILE A 243 10.05 -3.76 -25.34
CA ILE A 243 9.20 -3.95 -24.16
C ILE A 243 8.09 -4.96 -24.44
N ILE A 244 7.40 -4.89 -25.58
CA ILE A 244 6.34 -5.84 -25.91
C ILE A 244 6.89 -7.26 -26.01
N ARG A 245 8.06 -7.45 -26.63
CA ARG A 245 8.73 -8.75 -26.67
C ARG A 245 9.05 -9.27 -25.27
N ALA A 246 9.65 -8.42 -24.43
CA ALA A 246 9.96 -8.77 -23.05
C ALA A 246 8.69 -9.12 -22.25
N LEU A 247 7.61 -8.33 -22.37
CA LEU A 247 6.34 -8.58 -21.68
C LEU A 247 5.69 -9.89 -22.12
N ASN A 248 5.73 -10.21 -23.41
CA ASN A 248 5.19 -11.48 -23.93
C ASN A 248 6.03 -12.68 -23.46
N GLN A 249 7.35 -12.55 -23.42
CA GLN A 249 8.23 -13.58 -22.83
C GLN A 249 7.90 -13.81 -21.36
N LEU A 250 7.74 -12.73 -20.58
CA LEU A 250 7.37 -12.82 -19.16
C LEU A 250 5.96 -13.37 -18.95
N MET A 251 5.04 -13.21 -19.92
CA MET A 251 3.67 -13.73 -19.82
C MET A 251 3.59 -15.23 -20.12
N ASN A 252 4.49 -15.73 -20.98
CA ASN A 252 4.50 -17.11 -21.45
C ASN A 252 5.50 -18.00 -20.70
N GLY A 253 6.45 -17.40 -19.95
CA GLY A 253 7.31 -18.06 -18.98
C GLY A 253 6.70 -18.08 -17.58
#